data_AF-A0A2K5NHX5-F1
#
_entry.id   AF-A0A2K5NHX5-F1
#
_cell.length_a   1.000
_cell.length_b   1.000
_cell.length_c   1.000
_cell.angle_alpha   90.00
_cell.angle_beta   90.00
_cell.angle_gamma   90.00
#
_symmetry.space_group_name_H-M   'P 1'
#
loop_
_entity.id
_entity.type
_entity.pdbx_description
1 polymer ?
#
loop_
_entity_poly.entity_id
_entity_poly.type
_entity_poly.pdbx_seq_one_letter_code
_entity_poly.pdbx_strand_id
1 'polypeptide(L)'
;MDEKTKKAEEMALSLTRAVAGGDEQVAMKCAIWLAEQRVPLSVQLKPEVSPTQDIRLWVSVEDAQMHTVTIWLTVRPDMTVASLKDMVFLDYGFPPVLQQWVIGQRLARDQETLHSHGVRQNGDSAYLYLLSARNTSLNPQELQRERQLRMLEDLGFKDLTLQPRGPLEPGPPKPRVPQEPGRGQPDAVPEPPPVGWQCPGCTFINKPTRPGCEMCCRARPEAYQVPASYQPDEEERARLAGEEEALRQYQQRKQQQQEGNYLQHVQLDQRSLVLNTEPAECPVCYSVLAPGEAVVLRSACRAPSATARRQRSPAPSLTTPTRARASCWRGRSRRC
;
A
#
# COMPACT_ATOMS: atom_id res chain seq x y z
N MET A 1 -7.54 2.07 -57.88
CA MET A 1 -8.02 1.25 -56.74
C MET A 1 -9.42 0.81 -57.09
N ASP A 2 -9.65 -0.50 -57.08
CA ASP A 2 -10.89 -1.13 -57.53
C ASP A 2 -12.05 -0.76 -56.59
N GLU A 3 -13.24 -0.45 -57.14
CA GLU A 3 -14.43 -0.09 -56.36
C GLU A 3 -14.77 -1.20 -55.33
N LYS A 4 -14.46 -2.45 -55.70
CA LYS A 4 -14.60 -3.63 -54.83
C LYS A 4 -13.68 -3.60 -53.61
N THR A 5 -12.43 -3.15 -53.75
CA THR A 5 -11.48 -3.15 -52.63
C THR A 5 -11.87 -2.08 -51.61
N LYS A 6 -12.34 -0.91 -52.05
CA LYS A 6 -12.85 0.13 -51.14
C LYS A 6 -14.06 -0.35 -50.33
N LYS A 7 -15.01 -1.03 -50.98
CA LYS A 7 -16.20 -1.56 -50.29
C LYS A 7 -15.84 -2.66 -49.28
N ALA A 8 -14.83 -3.47 -49.58
CA ALA A 8 -14.30 -4.46 -48.64
C ALA A 8 -13.62 -3.82 -47.43
N GLU A 9 -12.85 -2.75 -47.62
CA GLU A 9 -12.24 -1.98 -46.53
C GLU A 9 -13.30 -1.35 -45.62
N GLU A 10 -14.34 -0.74 -46.19
CA GLU A 10 -15.46 -0.18 -45.42
C GLU A 10 -16.16 -1.25 -44.57
N MET A 11 -16.40 -2.43 -45.14
CA MET A 11 -17.05 -3.53 -44.42
C MET A 11 -16.16 -4.09 -43.31
N ALA A 12 -14.85 -4.18 -43.54
CA ALA A 12 -13.88 -4.59 -42.51
C ALA A 12 -13.79 -3.57 -41.36
N LEU A 13 -13.87 -2.27 -41.66
CA LEU A 13 -13.93 -1.21 -40.65
C LEU A 13 -15.25 -1.25 -39.86
N SER A 14 -16.36 -1.54 -40.54
CA SER A 14 -17.66 -1.72 -39.89
C SER A 14 -17.67 -2.94 -38.97
N LEU A 15 -17.10 -4.06 -39.42
CA LEU A 15 -16.91 -5.25 -38.59
C LEU A 15 -16.08 -4.95 -37.34
N THR A 16 -14.96 -4.23 -37.50
CA THR A 16 -14.08 -3.84 -36.39
C THR A 16 -14.85 -3.02 -35.35
N ARG A 17 -15.66 -2.05 -35.78
CA ARG A 17 -16.48 -1.22 -34.88
C ARG A 17 -17.59 -2.02 -34.20
N ALA A 18 -18.26 -2.91 -34.93
CA ALA A 18 -19.33 -3.74 -34.36
C ALA A 18 -18.79 -4.72 -33.30
N VAL A 19 -17.63 -5.34 -33.56
CA VAL A 19 -16.94 -6.19 -32.58
C VAL A 19 -16.50 -5.39 -31.35
N ALA A 20 -15.90 -4.21 -31.55
CA ALA A 20 -15.48 -3.35 -30.43
C ALA A 20 -16.66 -2.82 -29.60
N GLY A 21 -17.81 -2.58 -30.23
CA GLY A 21 -19.03 -2.12 -29.56
C GLY A 21 -19.91 -3.22 -28.98
N GLY A 22 -19.57 -4.50 -29.19
CA GLY A 22 -20.39 -5.65 -28.77
C GLY A 22 -21.69 -5.83 -29.56
N ASP A 23 -21.82 -5.20 -30.74
CA ASP A 23 -23.01 -5.35 -31.61
C ASP A 23 -22.89 -6.62 -32.46
N GLU A 24 -23.38 -7.72 -31.90
CA GLU A 24 -23.33 -9.06 -32.50
C GLU A 24 -24.03 -9.13 -33.85
N GLN A 25 -25.15 -8.43 -34.02
CA GLN A 25 -25.97 -8.50 -35.23
C GLN A 25 -25.30 -7.81 -36.41
N VAL A 26 -24.69 -6.65 -36.19
CA VAL A 26 -23.93 -5.96 -37.23
C VAL A 26 -22.63 -6.70 -37.53
N ALA A 27 -21.93 -7.20 -36.51
CA ALA A 27 -20.71 -7.97 -36.69
C ALA A 27 -20.95 -9.21 -37.55
N MET A 28 -22.02 -9.97 -37.27
CA MET A 28 -22.38 -11.16 -38.04
C MET A 28 -22.65 -10.82 -39.51
N LYS A 29 -23.43 -9.77 -39.80
CA LYS A 29 -23.71 -9.34 -41.17
C LYS A 29 -22.46 -8.93 -41.94
N CYS A 30 -21.58 -8.15 -41.31
CA CYS A 30 -20.32 -7.72 -41.92
C CYS A 30 -19.39 -8.91 -42.18
N ALA A 31 -19.32 -9.87 -41.26
CA ALA A 31 -18.50 -11.07 -41.41
C ALA A 31 -18.99 -11.99 -42.54
N ILE A 32 -20.30 -12.21 -42.64
CA ILE A 32 -20.91 -13.00 -43.74
C ILE A 32 -20.57 -12.37 -45.09
N TRP A 33 -20.78 -11.06 -45.23
CA TRP A 33 -20.51 -10.36 -46.48
C TRP A 33 -19.03 -10.44 -46.89
N LEU A 34 -18.10 -10.26 -45.93
CA LEU A 34 -16.66 -10.36 -46.19
C LEU A 34 -16.24 -11.78 -46.60
N ALA A 35 -16.87 -12.80 -46.00
CA ALA A 35 -16.64 -14.21 -46.34
C ALA A 35 -17.14 -14.54 -47.77
N GLU A 36 -18.31 -14.03 -48.16
CA GLU A 36 -18.86 -14.20 -49.52
C GLU A 36 -17.93 -13.59 -50.59
N GLN A 37 -17.27 -12.48 -50.28
CA GLN A 37 -16.34 -11.81 -51.20
C GLN A 37 -14.93 -12.44 -51.23
N ARG A 38 -14.65 -13.45 -50.38
CA ARG A 38 -13.36 -14.16 -50.27
C ARG A 38 -12.16 -13.21 -50.13
N VAL A 39 -12.33 -12.12 -49.38
CA VAL A 39 -11.28 -11.11 -49.18
C VAL A 39 -10.26 -11.65 -48.17
N PRO A 40 -8.94 -11.56 -48.44
CA PRO A 40 -7.93 -11.93 -47.45
C PRO A 40 -7.97 -10.93 -46.28
N LEU A 41 -8.26 -11.43 -45.08
CA LEU A 41 -8.32 -10.63 -43.85
C LEU A 41 -7.25 -11.11 -42.87
N SER A 42 -6.64 -10.16 -42.17
CA SER A 42 -5.75 -10.43 -41.03
C SER A 42 -6.43 -9.97 -39.74
N VAL A 43 -6.64 -10.88 -38.81
CA VAL A 43 -7.16 -10.56 -37.47
C VAL A 43 -5.98 -10.37 -36.55
N GLN A 44 -5.83 -9.16 -36.03
CA GLN A 44 -4.88 -8.87 -34.96
C GLN A 44 -5.66 -8.51 -33.70
N LEU A 45 -5.38 -9.19 -32.60
CA LEU A 45 -5.85 -8.75 -31.29
C LEU A 45 -5.16 -7.42 -31.03
N LYS A 46 -5.93 -6.34 -31.03
CA LYS A 46 -5.44 -5.06 -30.56
C LYS A 46 -5.11 -5.29 -29.08
N PRO A 47 -3.86 -5.10 -28.64
CA PRO A 47 -3.60 -5.05 -27.21
C PRO A 47 -4.48 -3.90 -26.71
N GLU A 48 -5.54 -4.25 -25.97
CA GLU A 48 -6.30 -3.30 -25.19
C GLU A 48 -5.24 -2.49 -24.47
N VAL A 49 -5.10 -1.21 -24.83
CA VAL A 49 -4.29 -0.28 -24.07
C VAL A 49 -5.07 -0.13 -22.78
N SER A 50 -4.85 -1.08 -21.88
CA SER A 50 -5.29 -1.03 -20.51
C SER A 50 -4.95 0.38 -20.06
N PRO A 51 -5.88 1.13 -19.47
CA PRO A 51 -5.58 2.48 -19.06
C PRO A 51 -4.31 2.40 -18.21
N THR A 52 -3.21 2.96 -18.72
CA THR A 52 -1.92 3.03 -18.03
C THR A 52 -1.99 3.97 -16.83
N GLN A 53 -3.18 4.50 -16.56
CA GLN A 53 -3.48 5.37 -15.45
C GLN A 53 -3.59 4.54 -14.18
N ASP A 54 -2.95 5.07 -13.15
CA ASP A 54 -3.04 4.53 -11.81
C ASP A 54 -4.46 4.68 -11.26
N ILE A 55 -4.90 3.64 -10.58
CA ILE A 55 -6.23 3.51 -9.99
C ILE A 55 -6.10 3.32 -8.49
N ARG A 56 -6.98 3.97 -7.73
CA ARG A 56 -7.10 3.80 -6.28
C ARG A 56 -7.99 2.60 -5.96
N LEU A 57 -7.35 1.51 -5.57
CA LEU A 57 -7.99 0.28 -5.09
C LEU A 57 -8.26 0.38 -3.58
N TRP A 58 -9.48 0.07 -3.16
CA TRP A 58 -9.87 -0.02 -1.76
C TRP A 58 -9.64 -1.44 -1.25
N VAL A 59 -8.80 -1.63 -0.24
CA VAL A 59 -8.44 -2.96 0.27
C VAL A 59 -8.86 -3.11 1.71
N SER A 60 -9.70 -4.11 1.99
CA SER A 60 -10.00 -4.56 3.35
C SER A 60 -9.02 -5.66 3.74
N VAL A 61 -8.19 -5.38 4.74
CA VAL A 61 -7.17 -6.30 5.27
C VAL A 61 -7.71 -6.94 6.53
N GLU A 62 -7.76 -8.26 6.57
CA GLU A 62 -8.19 -9.05 7.73
C GLU A 62 -7.05 -9.95 8.19
N ASP A 63 -6.78 -9.95 9.49
CA ASP A 63 -5.77 -10.81 10.09
C ASP A 63 -6.35 -12.13 10.64
N ALA A 64 -5.47 -13.04 11.08
CA ALA A 64 -5.86 -14.29 11.69
C ALA A 64 -6.63 -14.14 13.02
N GLN A 65 -6.70 -12.93 13.59
CA GLN A 65 -7.45 -12.59 14.81
C GLN A 65 -8.78 -11.87 14.50
N MET A 66 -9.19 -11.84 13.22
CA MET A 66 -10.43 -11.22 12.73
C MET A 66 -10.47 -9.69 12.92
N HIS A 67 -9.31 -9.03 13.00
CA HIS A 67 -9.22 -7.58 12.98
C HIS A 67 -9.22 -7.09 11.53
N THR A 68 -10.18 -6.23 11.19
CA THR A 68 -10.29 -5.64 9.86
C THR A 68 -9.77 -4.20 9.84
N VAL A 69 -8.84 -3.91 8.94
CA VAL A 69 -8.32 -2.56 8.66
C VAL A 69 -8.46 -2.27 7.16
N THR A 70 -8.82 -1.05 6.80
CA THR A 70 -8.94 -0.65 5.39
C THR A 70 -7.77 0.21 4.96
N ILE A 71 -7.16 -0.11 3.82
CA ILE A 71 -6.07 0.66 3.20
C ILE A 71 -6.41 1.03 1.76
N TRP A 72 -5.69 2.01 1.22
CA TRP A 72 -5.79 2.43 -0.18
C TRP A 72 -4.49 2.10 -0.89
N LEU A 73 -4.58 1.42 -2.04
CA LEU A 73 -3.44 1.13 -2.89
C LEU A 73 -3.58 1.85 -4.23
N THR A 74 -2.46 2.33 -4.76
CA THR A 74 -2.38 2.90 -6.10
C THR A 74 -1.86 1.82 -7.03
N VAL A 75 -2.70 1.31 -7.93
CA VAL A 75 -2.41 0.13 -8.76
C VAL A 75 -2.71 0.41 -10.22
N ARG A 76 -2.03 -0.28 -11.15
CA ARG A 76 -2.41 -0.27 -12.56
C ARG A 76 -3.18 -1.55 -12.92
N PRO A 77 -4.25 -1.50 -13.74
CA PRO A 77 -5.03 -2.69 -14.08
C PRO A 77 -4.25 -3.80 -14.78
N ASP A 78 -3.17 -3.46 -15.48
CA ASP A 78 -2.27 -4.40 -16.17
C ASP A 78 -1.31 -5.11 -15.21
N MET A 79 -1.21 -4.66 -13.95
CA MET A 79 -0.37 -5.34 -12.95
C MET A 79 -0.92 -6.72 -12.64
N THR A 80 0.01 -7.65 -12.38
CA THR A 80 -0.32 -8.99 -11.90
C THR A 80 -0.58 -8.98 -10.40
N VAL A 81 -1.28 -10.00 -9.91
CA VAL A 81 -1.47 -10.22 -8.47
C VAL A 81 -0.12 -10.45 -7.78
N ALA A 82 0.86 -11.07 -8.44
CA ALA A 82 2.22 -11.17 -7.92
C ALA A 82 2.84 -9.79 -7.65
N SER A 83 2.77 -8.89 -8.62
CA SER A 83 3.26 -7.51 -8.46
C SER A 83 2.50 -6.75 -7.37
N LEU A 84 1.20 -6.99 -7.22
CA LEU A 84 0.41 -6.43 -6.11
C LEU A 84 0.88 -6.95 -4.75
N LYS A 85 1.16 -8.25 -4.65
CA LYS A 85 1.73 -8.85 -3.43
C LYS A 85 3.09 -8.27 -3.08
N ASP A 86 3.95 -8.08 -4.09
CA ASP A 86 5.26 -7.47 -3.92
C ASP A 86 5.15 -6.03 -3.43
N MET A 87 4.23 -5.22 -4.00
CA MET A 87 3.96 -3.87 -3.49
C MET A 87 3.54 -3.88 -2.02
N VAL A 88 2.57 -4.73 -1.64
CA VAL A 88 2.13 -4.79 -0.24
C VAL A 88 3.24 -5.29 0.70
N PHE A 89 4.12 -6.15 0.21
CA PHE A 89 5.30 -6.56 0.96
C PHE A 89 6.32 -5.44 1.13
N LEU A 90 6.56 -4.66 0.09
CA LEU A 90 7.49 -3.52 0.13
C LEU A 90 6.95 -2.41 1.03
N ASP A 91 5.68 -2.04 0.90
CA ASP A 91 5.09 -0.90 1.62
C ASP A 91 4.73 -1.22 3.08
N TYR A 92 4.15 -2.41 3.32
CA TYR A 92 3.60 -2.78 4.63
C TYR A 92 4.36 -3.93 5.31
N GLY A 93 5.29 -4.59 4.62
CA GLY A 93 6.11 -5.65 5.20
C GLY A 93 5.43 -7.01 5.30
N PHE A 94 4.24 -7.19 4.71
CA PHE A 94 3.54 -8.48 4.73
C PHE A 94 4.11 -9.42 3.65
N PRO A 95 4.75 -10.56 3.99
CA PRO A 95 5.35 -11.44 2.98
C PRO A 95 4.31 -12.01 1.99
N PRO A 96 4.61 -12.13 0.69
CA PRO A 96 3.66 -12.62 -0.32
C PRO A 96 3.04 -13.99 0.00
N VAL A 97 3.80 -14.86 0.67
CA VAL A 97 3.34 -16.20 1.10
C VAL A 97 2.25 -16.16 2.18
N LEU A 98 2.16 -15.05 2.92
CA LEU A 98 1.12 -14.85 3.93
C LEU A 98 -0.07 -14.05 3.38
N GLN A 99 0.01 -13.58 2.13
CA GLN A 99 -1.02 -12.76 1.51
C GLN A 99 -1.99 -13.59 0.67
N GLN A 100 -3.23 -13.69 1.13
CA GLN A 100 -4.32 -14.35 0.43
C GLN A 100 -5.30 -13.31 -0.13
N TRP A 101 -5.29 -13.12 -1.45
CA TRP A 101 -6.07 -12.07 -2.12
C TRP A 101 -7.39 -12.59 -2.66
N VAL A 102 -8.48 -11.88 -2.37
CA VAL A 102 -9.80 -12.09 -2.96
C VAL A 102 -10.21 -10.82 -3.69
N ILE A 103 -10.32 -10.93 -5.02
CA ILE A 103 -10.64 -9.81 -5.92
C ILE A 103 -11.77 -10.24 -6.84
N GLY A 104 -12.85 -9.46 -6.89
CA GLY A 104 -14.04 -9.80 -7.68
C GLY A 104 -14.70 -11.10 -7.23
N GLN A 105 -14.74 -11.35 -5.91
CA GLN A 105 -15.32 -12.56 -5.28
C GLN A 105 -14.60 -13.89 -5.61
N ARG A 106 -13.35 -13.84 -6.07
CA ARG A 106 -12.55 -15.03 -6.37
C ARG A 106 -11.16 -14.93 -5.75
N LEU A 107 -10.61 -16.08 -5.37
CA LEU A 107 -9.22 -16.17 -4.95
C LEU A 107 -8.30 -15.88 -6.14
N ALA A 108 -7.46 -14.86 -6.01
CA ALA A 108 -6.63 -14.36 -7.09
C ALA A 108 -5.30 -15.13 -7.17
N ARG A 109 -4.87 -15.49 -8.38
CA ARG A 109 -3.61 -16.20 -8.63
C ARG A 109 -2.53 -15.23 -9.11
N ASP A 110 -1.28 -15.54 -8.79
CA ASP A 110 -0.12 -14.67 -9.04
C ASP A 110 0.04 -14.21 -10.50
N GLN A 111 -0.33 -15.05 -11.47
CA GLN A 111 -0.20 -14.79 -12.91
C GLN A 111 -1.36 -13.96 -13.49
N GLU A 112 -2.46 -13.82 -12.75
CA GLU A 112 -3.67 -13.13 -13.20
C GLU A 112 -3.49 -11.60 -13.04
N THR A 113 -4.10 -10.83 -13.94
CA THR A 113 -4.05 -9.36 -13.90
C THR A 113 -5.20 -8.79 -13.08
N LEU A 114 -5.01 -7.64 -12.45
CA LEU A 114 -6.07 -6.96 -11.68
C LEU A 114 -7.29 -6.64 -12.56
N HIS A 115 -7.06 -6.28 -13.82
CA HIS A 115 -8.11 -6.06 -14.81
C HIS A 115 -9.01 -7.29 -15.01
N SER A 116 -8.43 -8.49 -15.04
CA SER A 116 -9.16 -9.76 -15.20
C SER A 116 -10.05 -10.12 -13.99
N HIS A 117 -9.78 -9.49 -12.83
CA HIS A 117 -10.58 -9.60 -11.62
C HIS A 117 -11.58 -8.45 -11.42
N GLY A 118 -11.71 -7.57 -12.42
CA GLY A 118 -12.69 -6.50 -12.39
C GLY A 118 -12.19 -5.18 -11.79
N VAL A 119 -10.88 -5.04 -11.51
CA VAL A 119 -10.28 -3.76 -11.12
C VAL A 119 -10.09 -2.91 -12.38
N ARG A 120 -10.98 -1.96 -12.58
CA ARG A 120 -11.09 -1.11 -13.78
C ARG A 120 -11.19 0.37 -13.47
N GLN A 121 -11.61 0.74 -12.26
CA GLN A 121 -11.86 2.13 -11.90
C GLN A 121 -11.60 2.44 -10.41
N ASN A 122 -11.49 3.74 -10.10
CA ASN A 122 -11.26 4.20 -8.73
C ASN A 122 -12.40 3.77 -7.81
N GLY A 123 -12.06 3.23 -6.64
CA GLY A 123 -13.03 2.79 -5.65
C GLY A 123 -13.44 1.32 -5.79
N ASP A 124 -12.90 0.59 -6.77
CA ASP A 124 -13.03 -0.86 -6.80
C ASP A 124 -12.42 -1.48 -5.53
N SER A 125 -12.96 -2.62 -5.12
CA SER A 125 -12.66 -3.26 -3.84
C SER A 125 -11.92 -4.59 -3.98
N ALA A 126 -11.02 -4.85 -3.04
CA ALA A 126 -10.35 -6.12 -2.85
C ALA A 126 -10.25 -6.47 -1.36
N TYR A 127 -10.10 -7.75 -1.07
CA TYR A 127 -9.90 -8.27 0.29
C TYR A 127 -8.55 -8.98 0.36
N LEU A 128 -7.81 -8.69 1.42
CA LEU A 128 -6.54 -9.34 1.73
C LEU A 128 -6.66 -10.03 3.08
N TYR A 129 -6.52 -11.34 3.09
CA TYR A 129 -6.44 -12.14 4.31
C TYR A 129 -4.97 -12.43 4.62
N LEU A 130 -4.53 -12.07 5.83
CA LEU A 130 -3.18 -12.32 6.31
C LEU A 130 -3.13 -13.64 7.09
N LEU A 131 -2.38 -14.60 6.54
CA LEU A 131 -2.14 -15.89 7.17
C LEU A 131 -1.16 -15.76 8.33
N SER A 132 -1.32 -16.61 9.35
CA SER A 132 -0.40 -16.65 10.49
C SER A 132 0.97 -17.20 10.08
N ALA A 133 2.04 -16.52 10.49
CA ALA A 133 3.41 -16.98 10.30
C ALA A 133 3.77 -18.21 11.18
N ARG A 134 2.91 -18.63 12.13
CA ARG A 134 3.23 -19.74 13.06
C ARG A 134 3.46 -21.08 12.37
N ASN A 135 2.86 -21.26 11.19
CA ASN A 135 2.94 -22.49 10.42
C ASN A 135 3.92 -22.38 9.23
N THR A 136 4.67 -21.28 9.14
CA THR A 136 5.64 -21.07 8.07
C THR A 136 7.04 -20.93 8.66
N SER A 137 8.01 -21.62 8.07
CA SER A 137 9.42 -21.54 8.45
C SER A 137 10.07 -20.28 7.86
N LEU A 138 9.51 -19.10 8.13
CA LEU A 138 10.03 -17.85 7.59
C LEU A 138 11.16 -17.32 8.48
N ASN A 139 12.36 -17.29 7.92
CA ASN A 139 13.53 -16.71 8.56
C ASN A 139 13.52 -15.18 8.37
N PRO A 140 13.58 -14.37 9.45
CA PRO A 140 13.62 -12.92 9.36
C PRO A 140 14.75 -12.36 8.48
N GLN A 141 15.93 -13.00 8.49
CA GLN A 141 17.06 -12.57 7.66
C GLN A 141 16.82 -12.79 6.16
N GLU A 142 16.18 -13.90 5.81
CA GLU A 142 15.83 -14.23 4.42
C GLU A 142 14.76 -13.29 3.90
N LEU A 143 13.73 -13.00 4.69
CA LEU A 143 12.71 -12.01 4.34
C LEU A 143 13.31 -10.62 4.13
N GLN A 144 14.26 -10.22 4.98
CA GLN A 144 14.94 -8.94 4.82
C GLN A 144 15.77 -8.88 3.53
N ARG A 145 16.47 -9.97 3.19
CA ARG A 145 17.20 -10.11 1.93
C ARG A 145 16.25 -10.07 0.73
N GLU A 146 15.13 -10.80 0.79
CA GLU A 146 14.13 -10.85 -0.27
C GLU A 146 13.49 -9.48 -0.50
N ARG A 147 13.19 -8.74 0.58
CA ARG A 147 12.70 -7.36 0.49
C ARG A 147 13.71 -6.44 -0.18
N GLN A 148 15.00 -6.59 0.12
CA GLN A 148 16.06 -5.81 -0.51
C GLN A 148 16.20 -6.14 -2.00
N LEU A 149 16.08 -7.40 -2.39
CA LEU A 149 16.12 -7.82 -3.80
C LEU A 149 14.93 -7.24 -4.60
N ARG A 150 13.71 -7.36 -4.08
CA ARG A 150 12.51 -6.77 -4.73
C ARG A 150 12.58 -5.26 -4.86
N MET A 151 13.14 -4.57 -3.86
CA MET A 151 13.36 -3.12 -3.93
C MET A 151 14.34 -2.75 -5.04
N LEU A 152 15.38 -3.55 -5.27
CA LEU A 152 16.31 -3.34 -6.38
C LEU A 152 15.64 -3.61 -7.74
N GLU A 153 14.80 -4.63 -7.83
CA GLU A 153 14.03 -4.94 -9.04
C GLU A 153 13.07 -3.80 -9.42
N ASP A 154 12.39 -3.20 -8.44
CA ASP A 154 11.46 -2.07 -8.65
C ASP A 154 12.19 -0.81 -9.14
N LEU A 155 13.44 -0.61 -8.70
CA LEU A 155 14.33 0.43 -9.21
C LEU A 155 14.92 0.11 -10.61
N GLY A 156 14.50 -0.98 -11.24
CA GLY A 156 14.85 -1.35 -12.61
C GLY A 156 16.11 -2.22 -12.74
N PHE A 157 16.66 -2.73 -11.64
CA PHE A 157 17.86 -3.55 -11.64
C PHE A 157 17.53 -5.05 -11.71
N LYS A 158 17.17 -5.55 -12.90
CA LYS A 158 16.67 -6.93 -13.11
C LYS A 158 17.76 -8.01 -13.20
N ASP A 159 19.03 -7.64 -13.22
CA ASP A 159 20.15 -8.57 -13.34
C ASP A 159 21.35 -8.09 -12.51
N LEU A 160 21.28 -8.28 -11.19
CA LEU A 160 22.48 -8.32 -10.37
C LEU A 160 22.72 -9.77 -9.95
N THR A 161 23.60 -10.44 -10.70
CA THR A 161 24.54 -11.35 -10.04
C THR A 161 25.33 -10.51 -9.04
N LEU A 162 24.84 -10.42 -7.80
CA LEU A 162 25.59 -9.90 -6.66
C LEU A 162 26.76 -10.86 -6.42
N GLN A 163 27.82 -10.70 -7.22
CA GLN A 163 29.13 -11.25 -6.93
C GLN A 163 29.51 -10.67 -5.57
N PRO A 164 29.69 -11.50 -4.52
CA PRO A 164 30.31 -11.04 -3.30
C PRO A 164 31.67 -10.49 -3.74
N ARG A 165 31.92 -9.19 -3.53
CA ARG A 165 33.31 -8.73 -3.45
C ARG A 165 33.85 -9.30 -2.15
N GLY A 166 34.23 -10.58 -2.20
CA GLY A 166 35.10 -11.18 -1.21
C GLY A 166 36.38 -10.37 -1.11
N PRO A 167 37.17 -10.58 -0.04
CA PRO A 167 38.39 -9.82 0.18
C PRO A 167 39.26 -9.91 -1.06
N LEU A 168 39.61 -8.77 -1.65
CA LEU A 168 40.64 -8.74 -2.69
C LEU A 168 41.94 -9.19 -2.00
N GLU A 169 42.40 -10.39 -2.33
CA GLU A 169 43.75 -10.84 -2.02
C GLU A 169 44.76 -9.78 -2.52
N PRO A 170 45.79 -9.41 -1.74
CA PRO A 170 46.77 -8.41 -2.15
C PRO A 170 47.60 -8.92 -3.32
N GLY A 171 47.47 -8.27 -4.48
CA GLY A 171 48.36 -8.49 -5.63
C GLY A 171 49.80 -8.04 -5.34
N PRO A 172 50.81 -8.61 -6.04
CA PRO A 172 52.23 -8.46 -5.70
C PRO A 172 52.76 -7.04 -5.96
N PRO A 173 53.81 -6.59 -5.24
CA PRO A 173 54.31 -5.23 -5.34
C PRO A 173 55.11 -5.03 -6.63
N LYS A 174 54.80 -3.96 -7.37
CA LYS A 174 55.63 -3.49 -8.49
C LYS A 174 56.75 -2.54 -8.03
N PRO A 175 57.86 -2.47 -8.78
CA PRO A 175 59.15 -1.99 -8.27
C PRO A 175 59.23 -0.47 -8.12
N ARG A 176 59.93 -0.03 -7.07
CA ARG A 176 60.31 1.37 -6.82
C ARG A 176 61.26 1.87 -7.91
N VAL A 177 61.02 3.08 -8.41
CA VAL A 177 61.94 3.86 -9.24
C VAL A 177 62.62 4.94 -8.36
N PRO A 178 63.91 5.28 -8.57
CA PRO A 178 64.73 6.04 -7.62
C PRO A 178 64.35 7.51 -7.46
N GLN A 179 64.54 8.01 -6.23
CA GLN A 179 64.46 9.43 -5.87
C GLN A 179 65.71 10.18 -6.36
N GLU A 180 65.50 11.37 -6.94
CA GLU A 180 66.53 12.40 -7.12
C GLU A 180 66.34 13.50 -6.05
N PRO A 181 67.43 14.14 -5.56
CA PRO A 181 67.37 15.02 -4.41
C PRO A 181 67.30 16.52 -4.79
N GLY A 182 66.45 17.24 -4.08
CA GLY A 182 66.73 18.61 -3.65
C GLY A 182 66.07 19.74 -4.44
N ARG A 183 65.14 20.45 -3.77
CA ARG A 183 65.19 21.92 -3.60
C ARG A 183 64.25 22.32 -2.48
N GLY A 184 64.77 23.11 -1.54
CA GLY A 184 64.13 23.38 -0.26
C GLY A 184 63.19 24.58 -0.20
N GLN A 185 62.46 24.56 0.91
CA GLN A 185 61.77 25.63 1.67
C GLN A 185 60.42 26.17 1.16
N PRO A 186 59.55 26.68 2.06
CA PRO A 186 59.70 26.86 3.51
C PRO A 186 58.70 26.06 4.38
N ASP A 187 58.98 26.02 5.68
CA ASP A 187 58.10 25.53 6.75
C ASP A 187 56.66 26.05 6.60
N ALA A 188 55.77 25.20 6.11
CA ALA A 188 54.35 25.31 6.37
C ALA A 188 54.08 24.54 7.67
N VAL A 189 53.50 25.25 8.64
CA VAL A 189 52.88 24.70 9.85
C VAL A 189 52.19 23.39 9.49
N PRO A 190 52.44 22.27 10.21
CA PRO A 190 51.71 21.04 9.92
C PRO A 190 50.24 21.30 10.21
N GLU A 191 49.44 21.41 9.14
CA GLU A 191 47.99 21.33 9.29
C GLU A 191 47.69 20.02 10.04
N PRO A 192 46.86 20.06 11.10
CA PRO A 192 46.52 18.85 11.82
C PRO A 192 45.91 17.86 10.82
N PRO A 193 46.30 16.57 10.87
CA PRO A 193 45.82 15.57 9.92
C PRO A 193 44.29 15.59 9.91
N PRO A 194 43.64 15.44 8.74
CA PRO A 194 42.19 15.50 8.64
C PRO A 194 41.57 14.43 9.56
N VAL A 195 41.02 14.87 10.69
CA VAL A 195 40.39 13.99 11.67
C VAL A 195 39.06 13.55 11.09
N GLY A 196 38.99 12.30 10.64
CA GLY A 196 37.82 11.75 9.96
C GLY A 196 37.99 10.27 9.63
N TRP A 197 36.91 9.63 9.20
CA TRP A 197 36.96 8.24 8.74
C TRP A 197 36.95 8.19 7.21
N GLN A 198 37.93 7.47 6.66
CA GLN A 198 38.02 7.26 5.22
C GLN A 198 36.97 6.22 4.78
N CYS A 199 36.19 6.57 3.75
CA CYS A 199 35.21 5.66 3.18
C CYS A 199 35.91 4.50 2.43
N PRO A 200 35.63 3.23 2.77
CA PRO A 200 36.21 2.09 2.04
C PRO A 200 35.66 1.92 0.63
N GLY A 201 34.63 2.69 0.24
CA GLY A 201 34.03 2.64 -1.10
C GLY A 201 34.58 3.69 -2.06
N CYS A 202 34.60 4.96 -1.64
CA CYS A 202 34.97 6.08 -2.49
C CYS A 202 36.17 6.87 -1.98
N THR A 203 36.84 6.41 -0.91
CA THR A 203 38.02 7.04 -0.29
C THR A 203 37.83 8.45 0.29
N PHE A 204 36.63 9.00 0.22
CA PHE A 204 36.28 10.28 0.83
C PHE A 204 36.44 10.24 2.36
N ILE A 205 37.04 11.28 2.94
CA ILE A 205 37.25 11.41 4.39
C ILE A 205 36.04 12.14 4.98
N ASN A 206 35.25 11.42 5.76
CA ASN A 206 34.02 11.94 6.36
C ASN A 206 34.28 12.48 7.76
N LYS A 207 33.43 13.42 8.21
CA LYS A 207 33.44 13.90 9.59
C LYS A 207 33.30 12.73 10.59
N PRO A 208 34.04 12.72 11.71
CA PRO A 208 34.07 11.62 12.67
C PRO A 208 32.71 11.13 13.15
N THR A 209 31.75 12.03 13.44
CA THR A 209 30.46 11.61 14.01
C THR A 209 29.45 11.13 12.97
N ARG A 210 29.75 11.24 11.67
CA ARG A 210 28.79 10.92 10.61
C ARG A 210 28.60 9.40 10.46
N PRO A 211 27.35 8.88 10.50
CA PRO A 211 27.09 7.44 10.44
C PRO A 211 27.26 6.84 9.02
N GLY A 212 27.26 7.66 7.98
CA GLY A 212 27.40 7.24 6.58
C GLY A 212 28.15 8.25 5.72
N CYS A 213 28.67 7.79 4.59
CA CYS A 213 29.54 8.59 3.74
C CYS A 213 28.76 9.67 2.99
N GLU A 214 29.30 10.88 2.93
CA GLU A 214 28.71 12.00 2.19
C GLU A 214 28.51 11.72 0.71
N MET A 215 29.52 11.10 0.09
CA MET A 215 29.61 11.00 -1.36
C MET A 215 28.89 9.78 -1.92
N CYS A 216 28.81 8.69 -1.14
CA CYS A 216 28.29 7.42 -1.63
C CYS A 216 27.36 6.70 -0.65
N CYS A 217 27.01 7.36 0.46
CA CYS A 217 26.10 6.82 1.49
C CYS A 217 26.56 5.51 2.16
N ARG A 218 27.78 5.03 1.89
CA ARG A 218 28.31 3.82 2.53
C ARG A 218 28.44 4.03 4.03
N ALA A 219 28.02 3.03 4.82
CA ALA A 219 28.09 3.08 6.27
C ALA A 219 29.52 3.33 6.78
N ARG A 220 29.62 4.04 7.89
CA ARG A 220 30.86 4.19 8.65
C ARG A 220 31.34 2.80 9.11
N PRO A 221 32.64 2.47 9.00
CA PRO A 221 33.17 1.21 9.50
C PRO A 221 32.84 1.00 10.99
N GLU A 222 32.35 -0.19 11.34
CA GLU A 222 31.93 -0.52 12.72
C GLU A 222 33.08 -0.42 13.73
N ALA A 223 34.31 -0.71 13.29
CA ALA A 223 35.51 -0.61 14.11
C ALA A 223 35.99 0.84 14.35
N TYR A 224 35.45 1.81 13.62
CA TYR A 224 35.85 3.21 13.79
C TYR A 224 35.19 3.80 15.03
N GLN A 225 36.01 4.33 15.93
CA GLN A 225 35.56 5.09 17.09
C GLN A 225 35.86 6.57 16.88
N VAL A 226 34.90 7.41 17.25
CA VAL A 226 35.11 8.86 17.25
C VAL A 226 36.18 9.18 18.30
N PRO A 227 37.28 9.87 17.94
CA PRO A 227 38.31 10.23 18.91
C PRO A 227 37.72 11.09 20.03
N ALA A 228 38.07 10.80 21.29
CA ALA A 228 37.57 11.55 22.44
C ALA A 228 37.98 13.04 22.44
N SER A 229 39.10 13.37 21.79
CA SER A 229 39.59 14.74 21.62
C SER A 229 38.93 15.50 20.46
N TYR A 230 38.05 14.85 19.69
CA TYR A 230 37.39 15.49 18.56
C TYR A 230 36.30 16.45 19.05
N GLN A 231 36.35 17.69 18.56
CA GLN A 231 35.28 18.66 18.76
C GLN A 231 34.53 18.87 17.43
N PRO A 232 33.25 18.48 17.36
CA PRO A 232 32.40 18.76 16.20
C PRO A 232 32.34 20.26 15.92
N ASP A 233 32.34 20.65 14.65
CA ASP A 233 32.17 22.05 14.24
C ASP A 233 30.72 22.55 14.45
N GLU A 234 30.45 23.83 14.20
CA GLU A 234 29.14 24.43 14.45
C GLU A 234 28.01 23.76 13.66
N GLU A 235 28.27 23.45 12.39
CA GLU A 235 27.33 22.77 11.52
C GLU A 235 27.03 21.34 12.02
N GLU A 236 28.06 20.60 12.42
CA GLU A 236 27.91 19.24 12.95
C GLU A 236 27.21 19.23 14.31
N ARG A 237 27.49 20.22 15.18
CA ARG A 237 26.76 20.41 16.44
C ARG A 237 25.27 20.70 16.20
N ALA A 238 24.95 21.57 15.24
CA ALA A 238 23.57 21.87 14.89
C ALA A 238 22.82 20.63 14.37
N ARG A 239 23.48 19.82 13.53
CA ARG A 239 22.93 18.53 13.05
C ARG A 239 22.65 17.58 14.22
N LEU A 240 23.62 17.38 15.11
CA LEU A 240 23.49 16.49 16.27
C LEU A 240 22.37 16.94 17.21
N ALA A 241 22.25 18.25 17.46
CA ALA A 241 21.16 18.81 18.27
C ALA A 241 19.78 18.56 17.62
N GLY A 242 19.67 18.73 16.30
CA GLY A 242 18.44 18.42 15.56
C GLY A 242 18.06 16.93 15.61
N GLU A 243 19.05 16.03 15.50
CA GLU A 243 18.83 14.58 15.65
C GLU A 243 18.35 14.22 17.06
N GLU A 244 18.95 14.82 18.09
CA GLU A 244 18.54 14.61 19.48
C GLU A 244 17.11 15.14 19.74
N GLU A 245 16.77 16.32 19.22
CA GLU A 245 15.43 16.86 19.32
C GLU A 245 14.40 15.99 18.60
N ALA A 246 14.71 15.51 17.39
CA ALA A 246 13.85 14.61 16.64
C ALA A 246 13.60 13.30 17.39
N LEU A 247 14.62 12.72 18.05
CA LEU A 247 14.48 11.54 18.89
C LEU A 247 13.57 11.81 20.10
N ARG A 248 13.72 12.96 20.77
CA ARG A 248 12.85 13.36 21.88
C ARG A 248 11.40 13.52 21.42
N GLN A 249 11.15 14.19 20.29
CA GLN A 249 9.81 14.34 19.73
C GLN A 249 9.19 12.98 19.35
N TYR A 250 9.99 12.06 18.79
CA TYR A 250 9.54 10.70 18.51
C TYR A 250 9.13 9.96 19.80
N GLN A 251 9.95 10.02 20.85
CA GLN A 251 9.65 9.40 22.14
C GLN A 251 8.37 9.98 22.77
N GLN A 252 8.19 11.29 22.73
CA GLN A 252 6.97 11.96 23.23
C GLN A 252 5.72 11.51 22.47
N ARG A 253 5.75 11.47 21.13
CA ARG A 253 4.62 10.99 20.31
C ARG A 253 4.27 9.54 20.64
N LYS A 254 5.28 8.68 20.84
CA LYS A 254 5.08 7.29 21.22
C LYS A 254 4.40 7.17 22.59
N GLN A 255 4.81 7.98 23.57
CA GLN A 255 4.18 8.00 24.90
C GLN A 255 2.73 8.48 24.82
N GLN A 256 2.46 9.59 24.14
CA GLN A 256 1.09 10.10 23.96
C GLN A 256 0.17 9.08 23.27
N GLN A 257 0.68 8.35 22.27
CA GLN A 257 -0.07 7.29 21.62
C GLN A 257 -0.38 6.14 22.60
N GLN A 258 0.60 5.73 23.41
CA GLN A 258 0.40 4.69 24.42
C GLN A 258 -0.63 5.11 25.47
N GLU A 259 -0.56 6.35 25.96
CA GLU A 259 -1.54 6.91 26.89
C GLU A 259 -2.94 6.99 26.27
N GLY A 260 -3.05 7.44 25.01
CA GLY A 260 -4.31 7.49 24.28
C GLY A 260 -4.93 6.10 24.10
N ASN A 261 -4.13 5.11 23.70
CA ASN A 261 -4.56 3.72 23.58
C ASN A 261 -5.05 3.18 24.94
N TYR A 262 -4.29 3.42 26.01
CA TYR A 262 -4.66 3.01 27.37
C TYR A 262 -5.99 3.63 27.80
N LEU A 263 -6.17 4.94 27.61
CA LEU A 263 -7.43 5.62 27.93
C LEU A 263 -8.61 5.07 27.13
N GLN A 264 -8.41 4.72 25.86
CA GLN A 264 -9.44 4.09 25.04
C GLN A 264 -9.83 2.72 25.61
N HIS A 265 -8.87 1.90 26.04
CA HIS A 265 -9.15 0.62 26.69
C HIS A 265 -9.96 0.81 27.98
N VAL A 266 -9.57 1.74 28.85
CA VAL A 266 -10.30 2.07 30.07
C VAL A 266 -11.74 2.52 29.76
N GLN A 267 -11.93 3.34 28.72
CA GLN A 267 -13.27 3.78 28.31
C GLN A 267 -14.14 2.63 27.79
N LEU A 268 -13.56 1.67 27.07
CA LEU A 268 -14.28 0.47 26.60
C LEU A 268 -14.73 -0.40 27.78
N ASP A 269 -13.85 -0.59 28.76
CA ASP A 269 -14.16 -1.34 29.99
C ASP A 269 -15.25 -0.66 30.82
N GLN A 270 -15.30 0.67 30.81
CA GLN A 270 -16.33 1.44 31.51
C GLN A 270 -17.69 1.47 30.81
N ARG A 271 -17.82 0.94 29.58
CA ARG A 271 -19.13 0.85 28.91
C ARG A 271 -20.00 -0.16 29.67
N SER A 272 -21.12 0.31 30.22
CA SER A 272 -22.09 -0.55 30.91
C SER A 272 -22.69 -1.58 29.95
N LEU A 273 -22.12 -2.78 29.93
CA LEU A 273 -22.66 -3.95 29.25
C LEU A 273 -24.05 -4.26 29.86
N VAL A 274 -25.10 -4.27 29.04
CA VAL A 274 -26.43 -4.70 29.49
C VAL A 274 -26.51 -6.19 29.28
N LEU A 275 -26.64 -6.96 30.36
CA LEU A 275 -26.78 -8.41 30.22
C LEU A 275 -28.16 -8.75 29.64
N ASN A 276 -28.25 -9.88 28.93
CA ASN A 276 -29.53 -10.40 28.45
C ASN A 276 -30.43 -10.78 29.64
N THR A 277 -31.67 -10.31 29.61
CA THR A 277 -32.68 -10.67 30.63
C THR A 277 -33.48 -11.91 30.25
N GLU A 278 -33.44 -12.31 28.98
CA GLU A 278 -34.13 -13.48 28.44
C GLU A 278 -33.13 -14.44 27.79
N PRO A 279 -33.45 -15.75 27.70
CA PRO A 279 -32.63 -16.70 26.98
C PRO A 279 -32.43 -16.24 25.54
N ALA A 280 -31.18 -16.20 25.09
CA ALA A 280 -30.82 -15.73 23.75
C ALA A 280 -29.98 -16.78 23.04
N GLU A 281 -30.13 -16.92 21.73
CA GLU A 281 -29.29 -17.81 20.94
C GLU A 281 -28.04 -17.06 20.48
N CYS A 282 -26.86 -17.64 20.69
CA CYS A 282 -25.62 -17.05 20.21
C CYS A 282 -25.60 -17.06 18.67
N PRO A 283 -25.45 -15.94 17.97
CA PRO A 283 -25.43 -15.91 16.50
C PRO A 283 -24.19 -16.58 15.89
N VAL A 284 -23.18 -16.91 16.71
CA VAL A 284 -21.92 -17.53 16.26
C VAL A 284 -21.96 -19.05 16.43
N CYS A 285 -22.36 -19.54 17.61
CA CYS A 285 -22.33 -20.97 17.94
C CYS A 285 -23.71 -21.60 18.12
N TYR A 286 -24.80 -20.84 17.94
CA TYR A 286 -26.18 -21.30 18.03
C TYR A 286 -26.54 -21.98 19.37
N SER A 287 -25.72 -21.74 20.39
CA SER A 287 -25.98 -22.24 21.74
C SER A 287 -26.98 -21.32 22.44
N VAL A 288 -27.88 -21.92 23.21
CA VAL A 288 -28.81 -21.17 24.05
C VAL A 288 -28.04 -20.62 25.25
N LEU A 289 -27.99 -19.30 25.34
CA LEU A 289 -27.39 -18.55 26.44
C LEU A 289 -28.49 -18.22 27.45
N ALA A 290 -28.28 -18.57 28.72
CA ALA A 290 -29.20 -18.25 29.79
C ALA A 290 -29.22 -16.73 30.08
N PRO A 291 -30.25 -16.21 30.77
CA PRO A 291 -30.25 -14.83 31.25
C PRO A 291 -28.99 -14.51 32.06
N GLY A 292 -28.30 -13.43 31.73
CA GLY A 292 -27.03 -13.03 32.34
C GLY A 292 -25.77 -13.48 31.60
N GLU A 293 -25.87 -14.42 30.65
CA GLU A 293 -24.73 -15.01 29.94
C GLU A 293 -24.35 -14.29 28.65
N ALA A 294 -25.19 -13.37 28.17
CA ALA A 294 -24.96 -12.60 26.94
C ALA A 294 -25.04 -11.09 27.20
N VAL A 295 -24.41 -10.28 26.34
CA VAL A 295 -24.53 -8.82 26.38
C VAL A 295 -25.43 -8.35 25.24
N VAL A 296 -26.46 -7.58 25.57
CA VAL A 296 -27.39 -6.96 24.63
C VAL A 296 -26.94 -5.53 24.32
N LEU A 297 -26.70 -5.24 23.03
CA LEU A 297 -26.38 -3.90 22.58
C LEU A 297 -27.64 -3.01 22.60
N ARG A 298 -27.52 -1.83 23.22
CA ARG A 298 -28.64 -0.94 23.59
C ARG A 298 -29.28 -0.19 22.40
N SER A 299 -29.23 -0.72 21.18
CA SER A 299 -29.70 -0.03 19.94
C SER A 299 -30.98 -0.59 19.32
N ALA A 300 -31.64 -1.62 19.88
CA ALA A 300 -32.83 -2.21 19.27
C ALA A 300 -33.91 -2.69 20.27
N CYS A 301 -34.31 -1.86 21.25
CA CYS A 301 -35.59 -2.07 21.93
C CYS A 301 -36.75 -1.57 21.04
N ARG A 302 -37.12 -2.35 20.02
CA ARG A 302 -38.46 -2.27 19.41
C ARG A 302 -39.08 -3.66 19.47
N ALA A 303 -39.81 -3.93 20.54
CA ALA A 303 -40.58 -5.16 20.71
C ALA A 303 -41.75 -5.21 19.70
N PRO A 304 -41.99 -6.35 19.02
CA PRO A 304 -43.24 -6.62 18.34
C PRO A 304 -44.08 -7.57 19.20
N SER A 305 -45.08 -7.06 19.91
CA SER A 305 -46.12 -7.92 20.52
C SER A 305 -47.38 -7.87 19.66
N ALA A 306 -47.56 -8.91 18.85
CA ALA A 306 -48.79 -9.19 18.12
C ALA A 306 -49.66 -10.17 18.91
N THR A 307 -50.84 -9.75 19.39
CA THR A 307 -52.07 -10.56 19.40
C THR A 307 -53.27 -9.74 19.92
N ALA A 308 -54.25 -9.46 19.05
CA ALA A 308 -55.69 -9.48 19.37
C ALA A 308 -56.53 -9.38 18.09
N ARG A 309 -57.45 -10.35 17.93
CA ARG A 309 -58.38 -10.51 16.80
C ARG A 309 -59.55 -9.52 16.82
N ARG A 310 -59.93 -9.08 15.61
CA ARG A 310 -61.29 -8.81 15.06
C ARG A 310 -62.30 -7.96 15.88
N GLN A 311 -62.74 -6.86 15.26
CA GLN A 311 -64.16 -6.62 14.89
C GLN A 311 -64.28 -5.53 13.79
N ARG A 312 -65.33 -5.62 12.96
CA ARG A 312 -65.60 -4.85 11.72
C ARG A 312 -66.40 -3.56 11.97
N SER A 313 -66.00 -2.48 11.26
CA SER A 313 -66.77 -1.35 10.67
C SER A 313 -67.61 -0.38 11.55
N PRO A 314 -68.00 0.83 11.07
CA PRO A 314 -67.41 1.76 10.08
C PRO A 314 -67.23 3.22 10.61
N ALA A 315 -66.69 4.12 9.76
CA ALA A 315 -66.48 5.56 9.98
C ALA A 315 -67.76 6.37 10.30
N PRO A 316 -67.66 7.59 10.89
CA PRO A 316 -67.58 8.83 10.07
C PRO A 316 -66.69 9.94 10.73
N SER A 317 -65.85 10.68 9.99
CA SER A 317 -66.04 11.95 9.26
C SER A 317 -65.69 13.23 10.08
N LEU A 318 -65.21 14.24 9.33
CA LEU A 318 -65.04 15.69 9.68
C LEU A 318 -63.76 16.01 10.48
N THR A 319 -62.93 17.01 10.19
CA THR A 319 -62.95 18.14 9.23
C THR A 319 -61.55 18.78 9.26
N THR A 320 -60.94 19.04 8.11
CA THR A 320 -59.96 20.14 7.94
C THR A 320 -60.71 21.46 7.77
N PRO A 321 -60.15 22.62 8.17
CA PRO A 321 -59.48 23.45 7.15
C PRO A 321 -58.24 24.26 7.63
N THR A 322 -57.25 24.30 6.74
CA THR A 322 -56.56 25.50 6.19
C THR A 322 -55.92 26.55 7.11
N ARG A 323 -54.60 26.79 6.92
CA ARG A 323 -54.00 27.98 6.22
C ARG A 323 -52.71 28.51 6.88
N ALA A 324 -51.62 28.38 6.12
CA ALA A 324 -50.52 29.33 5.85
C ALA A 324 -49.84 30.12 6.99
N ARG A 325 -48.50 30.08 7.04
CA ARG A 325 -47.59 31.03 6.36
C ARG A 325 -46.13 30.79 6.79
N ALA A 326 -45.24 31.01 5.83
CA ALA A 326 -43.80 31.07 5.98
C ALA A 326 -43.33 32.20 6.90
N SER A 327 -42.13 32.05 7.49
CA SER A 327 -41.16 33.13 7.70
C SER A 327 -39.81 32.58 8.16
N CYS A 328 -38.78 32.88 7.38
CA CYS A 328 -37.36 32.72 7.67
C CYS A 328 -36.85 34.00 8.35
N TRP A 329 -36.06 33.91 9.43
CA TRP A 329 -35.22 35.04 9.90
C TRP A 329 -33.86 34.54 10.40
N ARG A 330 -32.80 34.99 9.71
CA ARG A 330 -31.41 35.01 10.17
C ARG A 330 -31.11 36.34 10.87
N GLY A 331 -30.09 36.32 11.74
CA GLY A 331 -29.32 37.49 12.20
C GLY A 331 -29.37 37.66 13.72
N ARG A 332 -28.30 38.03 14.45
CA ARG A 332 -27.00 38.63 14.10
C ARG A 332 -26.01 38.40 15.26
N SER A 333 -24.74 38.46 14.91
CA SER A 333 -23.57 38.65 15.78
C SER A 333 -23.61 39.94 16.60
N ARG A 334 -22.88 39.97 17.73
CA ARG A 334 -21.83 40.97 18.03
C ARG A 334 -21.03 40.62 19.30
N ARG A 335 -19.70 40.63 19.12
CA ARG A 335 -18.58 41.11 19.98
C ARG A 335 -18.83 41.26 21.49
N CYS A 336 -17.95 40.64 22.27
CA CYS A 336 -16.93 41.31 23.08
C CYS A 336 -15.63 40.51 22.97
#